data_AF-A0A847I2U5-F1
#
_entry.id   AF-A0A847I2U5-F1
#
_cell.length_a   1.000
_cell.length_b   1.000
_cell.length_c   1.000
_cell.angle_alpha   90.00
_cell.angle_beta   90.00
_cell.angle_gamma   90.00
#
_symmetry.space_group_name_H-M   'P 1'
#
loop_
_entity.id
_entity.type
_entity.pdbx_description
1 polymer ?
#
loop_
_entity_poly.entity_id
_entity_poly.type
_entity_poly.pdbx_seq_one_letter_code
_entity_poly.pdbx_strand_id
1 'polypeptide(L)'
;VEDALEHERTQARAQVLRELAWLIPALAAALGTFAILVWFPPIGQAWRQAAEWSVGPGSQPLAGLAYSAFGLMVGAAAGWLLRIVFTLIFGREALGSGDIYILAAAGAAGGWDIVLLGLLLAVGIALAAYAISLLLKRTLTIPFGPWLALGFVAALWQNQRAALHAQEYYEAIRYAWTHQASVCWLGAGLMLIGSAAAIAAARLVRRVLESRA
;
A
#
# COMPACT_ATOMS: atom_id res chain seq x y z
N VAL A 1 -34.61 -3.14 3.23
CA VAL A 1 -33.21 -3.66 3.25
C VAL A 1 -32.44 -3.07 2.09
N GLU A 2 -32.97 -3.15 0.86
CA GLU A 2 -32.45 -2.45 -0.34
C GLU A 2 -32.15 -0.96 -0.06
N ASP A 3 -33.14 -0.19 0.40
CA ASP A 3 -32.97 1.25 0.67
C ASP A 3 -31.89 1.53 1.72
N ALA A 4 -31.77 0.68 2.75
CA ALA A 4 -30.75 0.84 3.78
C ALA A 4 -29.33 0.60 3.25
N LEU A 5 -29.16 -0.41 2.37
CA LEU A 5 -27.89 -0.71 1.71
C LEU A 5 -27.49 0.38 0.69
N GLU A 6 -28.46 0.98 0.01
CA GLU A 6 -28.22 2.11 -0.90
C GLU A 6 -27.80 3.37 -0.15
N HIS A 7 -28.39 3.64 1.02
CA HIS A 7 -28.00 4.76 1.88
C HIS A 7 -26.57 4.59 2.41
N GLU A 8 -26.19 3.39 2.89
CA GLU A 8 -24.82 3.12 3.35
C GLU A 8 -23.79 3.31 2.24
N ARG A 9 -24.05 2.79 1.03
CA ARG A 9 -23.16 2.97 -0.14
C ARG A 9 -23.00 4.43 -0.55
N THR A 10 -24.08 5.22 -0.46
CA THR A 10 -24.05 6.65 -0.81
C THR A 10 -23.23 7.44 0.21
N GLN A 11 -23.39 7.13 1.50
CA GLN A 11 -22.60 7.72 2.58
C GLN A 11 -21.12 7.37 2.45
N ALA A 12 -20.78 6.12 2.11
CA ALA A 12 -19.40 5.69 1.89
C ALA A 12 -18.72 6.48 0.74
N ARG A 13 -19.43 6.71 -0.38
CA ARG A 13 -18.91 7.52 -1.49
C ARG A 13 -18.71 8.98 -1.10
N ALA A 14 -19.66 9.57 -0.39
CA ALA A 14 -19.55 10.95 0.09
C ALA A 14 -18.38 11.14 1.06
N GLN A 15 -18.16 10.16 1.94
CA GLN A 15 -17.01 10.11 2.84
C GLN A 15 -15.69 10.06 2.06
N VAL A 16 -15.58 9.16 1.07
CA VAL A 16 -14.39 9.05 0.22
C VAL A 16 -14.10 10.35 -0.52
N LEU A 17 -15.12 11.00 -1.08
CA LEU A 17 -14.96 12.30 -1.76
C LEU A 17 -14.45 13.39 -0.81
N ARG A 18 -14.96 13.43 0.43
CA ARG A 18 -14.51 14.36 1.45
C ARG A 18 -13.05 14.09 1.85
N GLU A 19 -12.67 12.83 2.02
CA GLU A 19 -11.30 12.44 2.34
C GLU A 19 -10.34 12.78 1.20
N LEU A 20 -10.73 12.50 -0.05
CA LEU A 20 -9.96 12.93 -1.23
C LEU A 20 -9.79 14.44 -1.26
N ALA A 21 -10.86 15.21 -1.03
CA ALA A 21 -10.79 16.67 -0.99
C ALA A 21 -9.81 17.19 0.08
N TRP A 22 -9.74 16.53 1.24
CA TRP A 22 -8.77 16.84 2.30
C TRP A 22 -7.32 16.51 1.92
N LEU A 23 -7.11 15.54 1.02
CA LEU A 23 -5.78 15.14 0.56
C LEU A 23 -5.25 16.02 -0.59
N ILE A 24 -6.12 16.71 -1.33
CA ILE A 24 -5.74 17.55 -2.48
C ILE A 24 -4.62 18.56 -2.13
N PRO A 25 -4.71 19.36 -1.05
CA PRO A 25 -3.66 20.33 -0.72
C PRO A 25 -2.30 19.68 -0.45
N ALA A 26 -2.30 18.54 0.23
CA ALA A 26 -1.08 17.79 0.53
C ALA A 26 -0.45 17.22 -0.75
N LEU A 27 -1.28 16.66 -1.65
CA LEU A 27 -0.82 16.16 -2.95
C LEU A 27 -0.29 17.30 -3.84
N ALA A 28 -0.97 18.43 -3.87
CA ALA A 28 -0.54 19.62 -4.60
C ALA A 28 0.80 20.16 -4.07
N ALA A 29 0.99 20.20 -2.75
CA ALA A 29 2.25 20.60 -2.13
C ALA A 29 3.40 19.62 -2.45
N ALA A 30 3.12 18.30 -2.45
CA ALA A 30 4.09 17.28 -2.81
C ALA A 30 4.51 17.39 -4.29
N LEU A 31 3.54 17.54 -5.20
CA LEU A 31 3.81 17.77 -6.63
C LEU A 31 4.54 19.08 -6.87
N GLY A 32 4.18 20.15 -6.17
CA GLY A 32 4.85 21.45 -6.25
C GLY A 32 6.30 21.36 -5.81
N THR A 33 6.58 20.71 -4.67
CA THR A 33 7.94 20.46 -4.19
C THR A 33 8.75 19.65 -5.20
N PHE A 34 8.17 18.57 -5.74
CA PHE A 34 8.82 17.74 -6.75
C PHE A 34 9.12 18.54 -8.03
N ALA A 35 8.16 19.34 -8.51
CA ALA A 35 8.36 20.19 -9.67
C ALA A 35 9.47 21.23 -9.42
N ILE A 36 9.49 21.90 -8.26
CA ILE A 36 10.55 22.86 -7.94
C ILE A 36 11.93 22.19 -7.99
N LEU A 37 12.07 20.99 -7.42
CA LEU A 37 13.35 20.27 -7.39
C LEU A 37 13.83 19.82 -8.78
N VAL A 38 12.90 19.47 -9.68
CA VAL A 38 13.22 19.05 -11.05
C VAL A 38 13.53 20.24 -11.96
N TRP A 39 12.73 21.30 -11.85
CA TRP A 39 12.81 22.46 -12.74
C TRP A 39 13.86 23.49 -12.30
N PHE A 40 14.23 23.50 -11.01
CA PHE A 40 15.29 24.35 -10.47
C PHE A 40 16.40 23.51 -9.83
N PRO A 41 17.30 22.94 -10.64
CA PRO A 41 18.47 22.18 -10.17
C PRO A 41 19.32 22.85 -9.07
N PRO A 42 19.56 24.18 -9.04
CA PRO A 42 20.36 24.79 -7.97
C PRO A 42 19.72 24.64 -6.59
N ILE A 43 18.38 24.64 -6.50
CA ILE A 43 17.67 24.44 -5.23
C ILE A 43 17.87 23.00 -4.76
N GLY A 44 17.78 22.03 -5.66
CA GLY A 44 18.03 20.62 -5.35
C GLY A 44 19.48 20.35 -4.90
N GLN A 45 20.45 21.02 -5.52
CA GLN A 45 21.86 20.92 -5.12
C GLN A 45 22.12 21.54 -3.75
N ALA A 46 21.58 22.75 -3.50
CA ALA A 46 21.68 23.39 -2.19
C ALA A 46 21.04 22.53 -1.09
N TRP A 47 19.90 21.90 -1.38
CA TRP A 47 19.24 20.97 -0.45
C TRP A 47 20.10 19.74 -0.14
N ARG A 48 20.72 19.12 -1.16
CA ARG A 48 21.61 17.97 -0.95
C ARG A 48 22.83 18.34 -0.12
N GLN A 49 23.47 19.47 -0.42
CA GLN A 49 24.61 19.97 0.37
C GLN A 49 24.21 20.23 1.83
N ALA A 50 23.03 20.79 2.07
CA ALA A 50 22.50 20.97 3.41
C ALA A 50 22.19 19.63 4.10
N ALA A 51 21.62 18.65 3.39
CA ALA A 51 21.30 17.33 3.93
C ALA A 51 22.53 16.50 4.28
N GLU A 52 23.61 16.66 3.50
CA GLU A 52 24.91 16.00 3.71
C GLU A 52 25.71 16.60 4.87
N TRP A 53 25.29 17.75 5.41
CA TRP A 53 25.93 18.36 6.56
C TRP A 53 25.90 17.40 7.77
N SER A 54 27.10 17.05 8.26
CA SER A 54 27.27 16.12 9.37
C SER A 54 27.82 16.82 10.61
N VAL A 55 27.24 16.52 11.78
CA VAL A 55 27.74 17.00 13.08
C VAL A 55 28.90 16.12 13.59
N GLY A 56 28.95 14.86 13.15
CA GLY A 56 30.03 13.91 13.46
C GLY A 56 29.97 12.66 12.58
N PRO A 57 30.87 11.68 12.79
CA PRO A 57 30.89 10.44 12.04
C PRO A 57 29.55 9.71 12.14
N GLY A 58 28.90 9.49 11.00
CA GLY A 58 27.63 8.75 10.91
C GLY A 58 26.37 9.52 11.32
N SER A 59 26.44 10.82 11.64
CA SER A 59 25.26 11.63 11.95
C SER A 59 24.96 12.66 10.86
N GLN A 60 23.88 12.43 10.13
CA GLN A 60 23.32 13.36 9.14
C GLN A 60 21.89 13.73 9.57
N PRO A 61 21.73 14.67 10.52
CA PRO A 61 20.43 14.93 11.13
C PRO A 61 19.40 15.47 10.13
N LEU A 62 19.81 16.33 9.19
CA LEU A 62 18.92 16.87 8.16
C LEU A 62 18.47 15.78 7.18
N ALA A 63 19.38 14.92 6.73
CA ALA A 63 19.02 13.77 5.90
C ALA A 63 18.10 12.80 6.65
N GLY A 64 18.37 12.52 7.92
CA GLY A 64 17.54 11.67 8.78
C GLY A 64 16.12 12.24 8.95
N LEU A 65 15.99 13.55 9.24
CA LEU A 65 14.70 14.22 9.34
C LEU A 65 13.92 14.17 8.02
N ALA A 66 14.60 14.39 6.88
CA ALA A 66 13.98 14.29 5.57
C ALA A 66 13.52 12.86 5.27
N TYR A 67 14.32 11.85 5.63
CA TYR A 67 13.98 10.44 5.48
C TYR A 67 12.78 10.04 6.35
N SER A 68 12.75 10.46 7.62
CA SER A 68 11.61 10.25 8.52
C SER A 68 10.36 10.97 8.03
N ALA A 69 10.47 12.21 7.57
CA ALA A 69 9.33 12.94 7.00
C ALA A 69 8.78 12.23 5.75
N PHE A 70 9.66 11.72 4.88
CA PHE A 70 9.25 10.94 3.72
C PHE A 70 8.55 9.64 4.12
N GLY A 71 9.11 8.89 5.06
CA GLY A 71 8.48 7.68 5.60
C GLY A 71 7.12 7.95 6.23
N LEU A 72 6.98 9.05 6.98
CA LEU A 72 5.69 9.52 7.52
C LEU A 72 4.67 9.75 6.42
N MET A 73 5.05 10.48 5.37
CA MET A 73 4.17 10.78 4.23
C MET A 73 3.75 9.51 3.51
N VAL A 74 4.66 8.57 3.26
CA VAL A 74 4.36 7.29 2.61
C VAL A 74 3.43 6.45 3.47
N GLY A 75 3.68 6.37 4.79
CA GLY A 75 2.83 5.63 5.73
C GLY A 75 1.40 6.20 5.79
N ALA A 76 1.28 7.52 5.90
CA ALA A 76 0.00 8.21 5.86
C ALA A 76 -0.72 7.96 4.53
N ALA A 77 -0.03 8.14 3.39
CA ALA A 77 -0.61 7.93 2.07
C ALA A 77 -1.10 6.49 1.87
N ALA A 78 -0.32 5.50 2.29
CA ALA A 78 -0.70 4.09 2.22
C ALA A 78 -1.94 3.80 3.08
N GLY A 79 -2.00 4.34 4.30
CA GLY A 79 -3.16 4.20 5.18
C GLY A 79 -4.44 4.83 4.59
N TRP A 80 -4.35 6.06 4.08
CA TRP A 80 -5.48 6.72 3.43
C TRP A 80 -5.93 6.00 2.16
N LEU A 81 -5.00 5.53 1.33
CA LEU A 81 -5.30 4.76 0.14
C LEU A 81 -6.06 3.48 0.50
N LEU A 82 -5.58 2.76 1.52
CA LEU A 82 -6.20 1.52 1.98
C LEU A 82 -7.62 1.77 2.54
N ARG A 83 -7.79 2.84 3.31
CA ARG A 83 -9.09 3.29 3.82
C ARG A 83 -10.06 3.59 2.68
N ILE A 84 -9.65 4.36 1.68
CA ILE A 84 -10.49 4.69 0.51
C ILE A 84 -10.89 3.42 -0.24
N VAL A 85 -9.93 2.56 -0.59
CA VAL A 85 -10.17 1.34 -1.36
C VAL A 85 -11.12 0.42 -0.62
N PHE A 86 -10.88 0.14 0.67
CA PHE A 86 -11.74 -0.76 1.43
C PHE A 86 -13.10 -0.15 1.75
N THR A 87 -13.20 1.16 2.01
CA THR A 87 -14.50 1.79 2.22
C THR A 87 -15.37 1.76 0.96
N LEU A 88 -14.76 1.88 -0.23
CA LEU A 88 -15.48 1.69 -1.50
C LEU A 88 -15.92 0.24 -1.72
N ILE A 89 -15.06 -0.74 -1.38
CA ILE A 89 -15.37 -2.17 -1.57
C ILE A 89 -16.44 -2.66 -0.59
N PHE A 90 -16.31 -2.33 0.70
CA PHE A 90 -17.18 -2.83 1.76
C PHE A 90 -18.43 -1.96 1.98
N GLY A 91 -18.47 -0.74 1.44
CA GLY A 91 -19.59 0.18 1.61
C GLY A 91 -19.74 0.74 3.03
N ARG A 92 -18.72 0.56 3.88
CA ARG A 92 -18.67 1.08 5.26
C ARG A 92 -17.24 1.49 5.63
N GLU A 93 -17.08 2.27 6.69
CA GLU A 93 -15.77 2.67 7.20
C GLU A 93 -14.95 1.43 7.59
N ALA A 94 -13.83 1.21 6.89
CA ALA A 94 -13.10 -0.07 6.95
C ALA A 94 -11.83 0.00 7.80
N LEU A 95 -11.18 1.16 7.85
CA LEU A 95 -9.95 1.40 8.60
C LEU A 95 -10.15 2.59 9.52
N GLY A 96 -9.83 2.46 10.81
CA GLY A 96 -9.91 3.57 11.75
C GLY A 96 -8.91 4.66 11.42
N SER A 97 -9.26 5.93 11.63
CA SER A 97 -8.32 7.05 11.44
C SER A 97 -7.07 6.93 12.34
N GLY A 98 -7.21 6.29 13.51
CA GLY A 98 -6.08 5.98 14.40
C GLY A 98 -5.01 5.11 13.75
N ASP A 99 -5.40 4.10 12.97
CA ASP A 99 -4.45 3.18 12.32
C ASP A 99 -3.57 3.91 11.29
N ILE A 100 -4.11 4.96 10.65
CA ILE A 100 -3.36 5.81 9.71
C ILE A 100 -2.24 6.57 10.43
N TYR A 101 -2.51 7.11 11.62
CA TYR A 101 -1.48 7.80 12.40
C TYR A 101 -0.42 6.83 12.93
N ILE A 102 -0.80 5.59 13.27
CA ILE A 102 0.16 4.55 13.64
C ILE A 102 1.05 4.20 12.43
N LEU A 103 0.47 4.05 11.23
CA LEU A 103 1.22 3.86 9.99
C LEU A 103 2.17 5.02 9.70
N ALA A 104 1.71 6.26 9.86
CA ALA A 104 2.52 7.46 9.67
C ALA A 104 3.69 7.51 10.68
N ALA A 105 3.44 7.21 11.95
CA ALA A 105 4.48 7.16 12.97
C ALA A 105 5.49 6.03 12.71
N ALA A 106 5.02 4.85 12.29
CA ALA A 106 5.87 3.74 11.95
C ALA A 106 6.72 4.01 10.70
N GLY A 107 6.16 4.71 9.70
CA GLY A 107 6.93 5.20 8.56
C GLY A 107 7.98 6.23 8.95
N ALA A 108 7.67 7.13 9.89
CA ALA A 108 8.63 8.10 10.41
C ALA A 108 9.82 7.44 11.12
N ALA A 109 9.56 6.36 11.86
CA ALA A 109 10.56 5.63 12.62
C ALA A 109 11.35 4.60 11.79
N GLY A 110 10.67 3.84 10.94
CA GLY A 110 11.25 2.71 10.20
C GLY A 110 11.61 3.01 8.74
N GLY A 111 11.08 4.08 8.16
CA GLY A 111 11.21 4.37 6.73
C GLY A 111 10.06 3.83 5.88
N TRP A 112 10.12 4.17 4.60
CA TRP A 112 9.04 3.92 3.63
C TRP A 112 8.92 2.43 3.24
N ASP A 113 10.02 1.70 3.26
CA ASP A 113 10.10 0.27 2.95
C ASP A 113 9.47 -0.58 4.06
N ILE A 114 9.83 -0.28 5.31
CA ILE A 114 9.32 -1.00 6.49
C ILE A 114 7.81 -0.76 6.65
N VAL A 115 7.32 0.45 6.40
CA VAL A 115 5.88 0.75 6.52
C VAL A 115 5.03 0.06 5.47
N LEU A 116 5.48 0.00 4.22
CA LEU A 116 4.76 -0.68 3.15
C LEU A 116 4.78 -2.20 3.36
N LEU A 117 5.94 -2.77 3.71
CA LEU A 117 6.04 -4.19 4.02
C LEU A 117 5.22 -4.56 5.26
N GLY A 118 5.29 -3.74 6.33
CA GLY A 118 4.53 -3.93 7.56
C GLY A 118 3.03 -3.92 7.34
N LEU A 119 2.54 -2.98 6.54
CA LEU A 119 1.13 -2.92 6.14
C LEU A 119 0.71 -4.16 5.33
N LEU A 120 1.51 -4.57 4.36
CA LEU A 120 1.23 -5.75 3.54
C LEU A 120 1.16 -7.02 4.39
N LEU A 121 2.13 -7.22 5.27
CA LEU A 121 2.17 -8.35 6.20
C LEU A 121 1.00 -8.30 7.18
N ALA A 122 0.66 -7.13 7.72
CA ALA A 122 -0.50 -6.96 8.61
C ALA A 122 -1.81 -7.39 7.96
N VAL A 123 -2.06 -6.97 6.71
CA VAL A 123 -3.24 -7.39 5.94
C VAL A 123 -3.24 -8.91 5.73
N GLY A 124 -2.10 -9.50 5.38
CA GLY A 124 -1.96 -10.95 5.20
C GLY A 124 -2.24 -11.74 6.49
N ILE A 125 -1.69 -11.31 7.62
CA ILE A 125 -1.89 -11.96 8.92
C ILE A 125 -3.36 -11.78 9.38
N ALA A 126 -3.93 -10.59 9.22
CA ALA A 126 -5.34 -10.34 9.53
C ALA A 126 -6.28 -11.23 8.71
N LEU A 127 -5.99 -11.41 7.41
CA LEU A 127 -6.77 -12.28 6.53
C LEU A 127 -6.64 -13.76 6.91
N ALA A 128 -5.43 -14.22 7.23
CA ALA A 128 -5.20 -15.58 7.71
C ALA A 128 -5.95 -15.85 9.01
N ALA A 129 -5.90 -14.92 9.97
CA ALA A 129 -6.63 -15.01 11.22
C ALA A 129 -8.15 -15.03 11.00
N TYR A 130 -8.66 -14.21 10.08
CA TYR A 130 -10.06 -14.22 9.68
C TYR A 130 -10.47 -15.57 9.08
N ALA A 131 -9.68 -16.13 8.16
CA ALA A 131 -9.96 -17.43 7.56
C ALA A 131 -10.01 -18.56 8.61
N ILE A 132 -9.06 -18.54 9.56
CA ILE A 132 -9.04 -19.50 10.68
C ILE A 132 -10.28 -19.31 11.58
N SER A 133 -10.69 -18.08 11.87
CA SER A 133 -11.88 -17.81 12.68
C SER A 133 -13.17 -18.33 12.04
N LEU A 134 -13.25 -18.28 10.70
CA LEU A 134 -14.37 -18.81 9.93
C LEU A 134 -14.45 -20.34 10.05
N LEU A 135 -13.31 -21.02 9.96
CA LEU A 135 -13.22 -22.48 10.15
C LEU A 135 -13.62 -22.90 11.57
N LEU A 136 -13.29 -22.07 12.57
CA LEU A 136 -13.63 -22.27 13.98
C LEU A 136 -15.05 -21.80 14.34
N LYS A 137 -15.84 -21.30 13.37
CA LYS A 137 -17.19 -20.73 13.57
C LYS A 137 -17.25 -19.63 14.65
N ARG A 138 -16.17 -18.86 14.83
CA ARG A 138 -16.12 -17.74 15.76
C ARG A 138 -16.33 -16.42 15.02
N THR A 139 -17.33 -15.65 15.43
CA THR A 139 -17.53 -14.27 14.96
C THR A 139 -16.68 -13.33 15.81
N LEU A 140 -15.39 -13.23 15.50
CA LEU A 140 -14.51 -12.25 16.12
C LEU A 140 -14.52 -10.96 15.30
N THR A 141 -14.92 -9.85 15.92
CA THR A 141 -14.58 -8.52 15.39
C THR A 141 -13.08 -8.38 15.52
N ILE A 142 -12.38 -8.28 14.40
CA ILE A 142 -10.91 -8.27 14.36
C ILE A 142 -10.44 -6.81 14.40
N PRO A 143 -9.93 -6.29 15.54
CA PRO A 143 -9.31 -4.96 15.56
C PRO A 143 -8.02 -5.00 14.74
N PHE A 144 -7.79 -4.00 13.87
CA PHE A 144 -6.65 -4.01 12.94
C PHE A 144 -5.32 -3.71 13.64
N GLY A 145 -5.31 -2.85 14.66
CA GLY A 145 -4.11 -2.42 15.37
C GLY A 145 -3.15 -3.55 15.82
N PRO A 146 -3.62 -4.62 16.49
CA PRO A 146 -2.75 -5.74 16.86
C PRO A 146 -2.08 -6.45 15.66
N TRP A 147 -2.81 -6.62 14.55
CA TRP A 147 -2.25 -7.20 13.32
C TRP A 147 -1.28 -6.26 12.64
N LEU A 148 -1.55 -4.96 12.69
CA LEU A 148 -0.65 -3.92 12.25
C LEU A 148 0.69 -4.03 13.01
N ALA A 149 0.65 -4.10 14.33
CA ALA A 149 1.84 -4.26 15.16
C ALA A 149 2.62 -5.55 14.82
N LEU A 150 1.94 -6.69 14.67
CA LEU A 150 2.57 -7.94 14.25
C LEU A 150 3.19 -7.84 12.85
N GLY A 151 2.50 -7.18 11.92
CA GLY A 151 3.01 -6.91 10.57
C GLY A 151 4.29 -6.09 10.60
N PHE A 152 4.36 -5.05 11.44
CA PHE A 152 5.56 -4.26 11.64
C PHE A 152 6.72 -5.03 12.27
N VAL A 153 6.46 -5.83 13.30
CA VAL A 153 7.49 -6.69 13.90
C VAL A 153 8.04 -7.67 12.85
N ALA A 154 7.15 -8.27 12.05
CA ALA A 154 7.55 -9.15 10.96
C ALA A 154 8.34 -8.40 9.88
N ALA A 155 7.95 -7.16 9.55
CA ALA A 155 8.65 -6.34 8.58
C ALA A 155 10.07 -5.98 9.05
N LEU A 156 10.27 -5.62 10.33
CA LEU A 156 11.62 -5.35 10.86
C LEU A 156 12.57 -6.54 10.65
N TRP A 157 12.06 -7.77 10.77
CA TRP A 157 12.87 -8.98 10.58
C TRP A 157 13.04 -9.36 9.09
N GLN A 158 12.02 -9.11 8.27
CA GLN A 158 11.98 -9.57 6.89
C GLN A 158 12.44 -8.53 5.87
N ASN A 159 12.54 -7.25 6.24
CA ASN A 159 12.82 -6.15 5.31
C ASN A 159 14.11 -6.39 4.51
N GLN A 160 15.19 -6.78 5.18
CA GLN A 160 16.47 -7.04 4.52
C GLN A 160 16.38 -8.20 3.50
N ARG A 161 15.67 -9.28 3.85
CA ARG A 161 15.48 -10.43 2.94
C ARG A 161 14.56 -10.08 1.77
N ALA A 162 13.48 -9.35 2.06
CA ALA A 162 12.54 -8.88 1.06
C ALA A 162 13.23 -7.96 0.05
N ALA A 163 14.11 -7.06 0.52
CA ALA A 163 14.88 -6.17 -0.33
C ALA A 163 15.84 -6.94 -1.26
N LEU A 164 16.55 -7.96 -0.76
CA LEU A 164 17.44 -8.78 -1.57
C LEU A 164 16.67 -9.49 -2.70
N HIS A 165 15.57 -10.17 -2.36
CA HIS A 165 14.75 -10.83 -3.38
C HIS A 165 14.15 -9.83 -4.36
N ALA A 166 13.67 -8.68 -3.90
CA ALA A 166 13.13 -7.65 -4.78
C ALA A 166 14.18 -7.15 -5.78
N GLN A 167 15.44 -7.00 -5.36
CA GLN A 167 16.54 -6.64 -6.24
C GLN A 167 16.85 -7.74 -7.26
N GLU A 168 16.95 -8.99 -6.82
CA GLU A 168 17.17 -10.15 -7.70
C GLU A 168 16.07 -10.24 -8.78
N TYR A 169 14.80 -10.13 -8.39
CA TYR A 169 13.68 -10.13 -9.32
C TYR A 169 13.71 -8.93 -10.26
N TYR A 170 14.01 -7.73 -9.75
CA TYR A 170 14.11 -6.53 -10.58
C TYR A 170 15.19 -6.67 -11.65
N GLU A 171 16.37 -7.15 -11.28
CA GLU A 171 17.47 -7.38 -12.20
C GLU A 171 17.14 -8.47 -13.22
N ALA A 172 16.54 -9.58 -12.78
CA ALA A 172 16.09 -10.64 -13.68
C ALA A 172 15.06 -10.14 -14.70
N ILE A 173 14.07 -9.36 -14.26
CA ILE A 173 13.05 -8.76 -15.14
C ILE A 173 13.70 -7.76 -16.10
N ARG A 174 14.57 -6.89 -15.60
CA ARG A 174 15.27 -5.90 -16.43
C ARG A 174 16.17 -6.56 -17.49
N TYR A 175 16.86 -7.63 -17.11
CA TYR A 175 17.66 -8.43 -18.03
C TYR A 175 16.78 -9.10 -19.10
N ALA A 176 15.70 -9.76 -18.69
CA ALA A 176 14.75 -10.39 -19.59
C ALA A 176 14.12 -9.38 -20.57
N TRP A 177 13.75 -8.19 -20.08
CA TRP A 177 13.18 -7.12 -20.91
C TRP A 177 14.17 -6.60 -21.96
N THR A 178 15.44 -6.46 -21.59
CA THR A 178 16.48 -5.89 -22.48
C THR A 178 17.03 -6.90 -23.49
N HIS A 179 17.15 -8.18 -23.11
CA HIS A 179 17.79 -9.21 -23.94
C HIS A 179 16.79 -10.15 -24.61
N GLN A 180 15.59 -10.33 -24.04
CA GLN A 180 14.59 -11.31 -24.49
C GLN A 180 13.17 -10.73 -24.44
N ALA A 181 12.98 -9.52 -24.97
CA ALA A 181 11.69 -8.83 -24.96
C ALA A 181 10.55 -9.69 -25.53
N SER A 182 10.81 -10.48 -26.59
CA SER A 182 9.80 -11.37 -27.19
C SER A 182 9.25 -12.42 -26.22
N VAL A 183 10.09 -12.96 -25.32
CA VAL A 183 9.69 -13.94 -24.31
C VAL A 183 8.82 -13.27 -23.23
N CYS A 184 9.19 -12.06 -22.80
CA CYS A 184 8.38 -11.29 -21.85
C CYS A 184 6.98 -10.97 -22.41
N TRP A 185 6.89 -10.55 -23.67
CA TRP A 185 5.62 -10.26 -24.33
C TRP A 185 4.76 -11.53 -24.51
N LEU A 186 5.36 -12.65 -24.89
CA LEU A 186 4.66 -13.93 -24.99
C LEU A 186 4.15 -14.42 -23.63
N GLY A 187 4.97 -14.32 -22.58
CA GLY A 187 4.57 -14.66 -21.21
C GLY A 187 3.41 -13.81 -20.71
N ALA A 188 3.50 -12.48 -20.89
CA ALA A 188 2.42 -11.56 -20.53
C ALA A 188 1.12 -11.87 -21.31
N GLY A 189 1.23 -12.12 -22.62
CA GLY A 189 0.10 -12.52 -23.45
C GLY A 189 -0.57 -13.82 -22.98
N LEU A 190 0.24 -14.83 -22.66
CA LEU A 190 -0.25 -16.11 -22.15
C LEU A 190 -0.95 -15.96 -20.80
N MET A 191 -0.39 -15.16 -19.89
CA MET A 191 -1.00 -14.90 -18.58
C MET A 191 -2.33 -14.14 -18.72
N LEU A 192 -2.44 -13.19 -19.66
CA LEU A 192 -3.70 -12.48 -19.93
C LEU A 192 -4.78 -13.42 -20.47
N ILE A 193 -4.44 -14.27 -21.44
CA ILE A 193 -5.37 -15.27 -21.98
C ILE A 193 -5.79 -16.25 -20.89
N GLY A 194 -4.84 -16.74 -20.09
CA GLY A 194 -5.11 -17.64 -18.96
C GLY A 194 -6.04 -17.01 -17.93
N SER A 195 -5.81 -15.74 -17.57
CA SER A 195 -6.64 -14.99 -16.63
C SER A 195 -8.06 -14.79 -17.16
N ALA A 196 -8.20 -14.40 -18.44
CA ALA A 196 -9.50 -14.25 -19.09
C ALA A 196 -10.27 -15.58 -19.12
N ALA A 197 -9.59 -16.68 -19.45
CA ALA A 197 -10.18 -18.02 -19.45
C ALA A 197 -10.63 -18.45 -18.05
N ALA A 198 -9.81 -18.21 -17.02
CA ALA A 198 -10.15 -18.52 -15.64
C ALA A 198 -11.38 -17.73 -15.16
N ILE A 199 -11.46 -16.43 -15.48
CA ILE A 199 -12.63 -15.59 -15.15
C ILE A 199 -13.87 -16.09 -15.89
N ALA A 200 -13.76 -16.42 -17.17
CA ALA A 200 -14.87 -16.95 -17.96
C ALA A 200 -15.39 -18.28 -17.38
N ALA A 201 -14.48 -19.19 -17.04
CA ALA A 201 -14.82 -20.47 -16.41
C ALA A 201 -15.51 -20.26 -15.05
N ALA A 202 -14.97 -19.38 -14.20
CA ALA A 202 -15.58 -19.06 -12.91
C ALA A 202 -17.01 -18.49 -13.06
N ARG A 203 -17.23 -17.61 -14.05
CA ARG A 203 -18.58 -17.09 -14.37
C ARG A 203 -19.53 -18.19 -14.83
N LEU A 204 -19.04 -19.13 -15.64
CA LEU A 204 -19.82 -20.27 -16.16
C LEU A 204 -20.25 -21.21 -15.03
N VAL A 205 -19.30 -21.59 -14.17
CA VAL A 205 -19.57 -22.43 -12.99
C VAL A 205 -20.62 -21.77 -12.09
N ARG A 206 -20.47 -20.46 -11.84
CA ARG A 206 -21.44 -19.70 -11.04
C ARG A 206 -22.84 -19.70 -11.65
N ARG A 207 -22.98 -19.45 -12.96
CA ARG A 207 -24.28 -19.51 -13.65
C ARG A 207 -24.93 -20.89 -13.57
N VAL A 208 -24.15 -21.96 -13.69
CA VAL A 208 -24.67 -23.33 -13.62
C VAL A 208 -25.17 -23.66 -12.20
N LEU A 209 -24.45 -23.22 -11.17
CA LEU A 209 -24.87 -23.39 -9.77
C LEU A 209 -26.14 -22.58 -9.47
N GLU A 210 -26.23 -21.34 -9.94
CA GLU A 210 -27.41 -20.49 -9.75
C GLU A 210 -28.62 -21.01 -10.56
N SER A 211 -28.42 -21.69 -11.69
CA SER A 211 -29.51 -22.31 -12.47
C SER A 211 -30.08 -23.60 -11.85
N ARG A 212 -29.36 -24.19 -10.88
CA ARG A 212 -29.77 -25.43 -10.18
C ARG A 212 -30.37 -25.18 -8.80
N ALA A 213 -30.32 -23.94 -8.32
CA ALA A 213 -30.96 -23.47 -7.08
C ALA A 213 -32.33 -22.86 -7.39
#